data_AF-A0A7I7NGZ5-F1
#
_entry.id   AF-A0A7I7NGZ5-F1
#
_cell.length_a   1.000
_cell.length_b   1.000
_cell.length_c   1.000
_cell.angle_alpha   90.00
_cell.angle_beta   90.00
_cell.angle_gamma   90.00
#
_symmetry.space_group_name_H-M   'P 1'
#
loop_
_entity.id
_entity.type
_entity.pdbx_description
1 polymer ?
#
loop_
_entity_poly.entity_id
_entity_poly.type
_entity_poly.pdbx_seq_one_letter_code
_entity_poly.pdbx_strand_id
1 'polypeptide(L)' 'MLDTQHLSAIAARIKGINPAELTRQINAIQMQLLDLTKDKTETLAADRHLDLQALQPSISRLAKTK' A
#
# COMPACT_ATOMS: atom_id res chain seq x y z
N MET A 1 -2.21 11.00 -16.23
CA MET A 1 -1.88 12.40 -15.87
C MET A 1 -2.81 12.82 -14.75
N LEU A 2 -2.28 13.39 -13.66
CA LEU A 2 -3.13 14.00 -12.62
C LEU A 2 -3.67 15.33 -13.14
N ASP A 3 -4.99 15.45 -13.21
CA ASP A 3 -5.69 16.64 -13.70
C ASP A 3 -5.52 17.83 -12.74
N THR A 4 -5.39 19.05 -13.26
CA THR A 4 -5.07 20.27 -12.49
C THR A 4 -6.15 20.59 -11.46
N GLN A 5 -7.41 20.24 -11.76
CA GLN A 5 -8.53 20.32 -10.80
C GLN A 5 -8.36 19.36 -9.62
N HIS A 6 -7.84 18.16 -9.86
CA HIS A 6 -7.57 17.18 -8.82
C HIS A 6 -6.48 17.66 -7.86
N LEU A 7 -5.41 18.27 -8.41
CA LEU A 7 -4.33 18.85 -7.63
C LEU A 7 -4.81 20.03 -6.78
N SER A 8 -5.68 20.89 -7.33
CA SER A 8 -6.27 22.02 -6.60
C SER A 8 -7.16 21.56 -5.43
N ALA A 9 -7.99 20.54 -5.64
CA ALA A 9 -8.84 19.97 -4.60
C ALA A 9 -8.03 19.32 -3.46
N ILE A 10 -6.94 18.64 -3.81
CA ILE A 10 -6.02 18.05 -2.82
C ILE A 10 -5.30 19.16 -2.05
N ALA A 11 -4.78 20.18 -2.74
CA ALA A 11 -4.11 21.33 -2.13
C ALA A 11 -5.01 22.06 -1.12
N ALA A 12 -6.30 22.23 -1.44
CA ALA A 12 -7.28 22.81 -0.52
C ALA A 12 -7.56 21.91 0.70
N ARG A 13 -7.63 20.59 0.51
CA ARG A 13 -7.82 19.62 1.61
C ARG A 13 -6.63 19.52 2.55
N ILE A 14 -5.40 19.72 2.07
CA ILE A 14 -4.18 19.64 2.90
C ILE A 14 -3.74 20.99 3.47
N LYS A 15 -4.40 22.09 3.11
CA LYS A 15 -4.08 23.43 3.60
C LYS A 15 -4.31 23.50 5.11
N GLY A 16 -3.23 23.74 5.87
CA GLY A 16 -3.26 23.79 7.34
C GLY A 16 -3.10 22.42 8.02
N ILE A 17 -3.02 21.33 7.26
CA ILE A 17 -2.66 20.02 7.81
C ILE A 17 -1.15 19.97 8.03
N ASN A 18 -0.72 19.51 9.20
CA ASN A 18 0.70 19.26 9.48
C ASN A 18 1.20 18.14 8.53
N PRO A 19 2.18 18.40 7.64
CA PRO A 19 2.67 17.40 6.69
C PRO A 19 3.22 16.13 7.36
N ALA A 20 3.79 16.26 8.56
CA ALA A 20 4.28 15.11 9.32
C ALA A 20 3.14 14.22 9.80
N GLU A 21 2.02 14.82 10.18
CA GLU A 21 0.84 14.09 10.64
C GLU A 21 0.12 13.41 9.47
N LEU A 22 -0.02 14.10 8.34
CA LEU A 22 -0.54 13.49 7.11
C LEU A 22 0.32 12.30 6.66
N THR A 23 1.64 12.43 6.75
CA THR A 23 2.57 11.34 6.44
C THR A 23 2.38 10.14 7.38
N ARG A 24 2.19 10.39 8.69
CA ARG A 24 1.90 9.32 9.66
C ARG A 24 0.59 8.60 9.34
N GLN A 25 -0.47 9.34 9.01
CA GLN A 25 -1.76 8.76 8.64
C GLN A 25 -1.69 7.95 7.35
N ILE A 26 -0.99 8.47 6.33
CA ILE A 26 -0.75 7.72 5.08
C ILE A 26 -0.01 6.41 5.37
N ASN A 27 1.05 6.45 6.18
CA ASN A 27 1.82 5.24 6.53
C ASN A 27 0.97 4.24 7.33
N ALA A 28 0.13 4.72 8.25
CA ALA A 28 -0.78 3.87 9.01
C ALA A 28 -1.79 3.16 8.11
N ILE A 29 -2.42 3.89 7.19
CA ILE A 29 -3.36 3.33 6.21
C ILE A 29 -2.64 2.32 5.28
N GLN A 30 -1.42 2.63 4.85
CA GLN A 30 -0.62 1.71 4.04
C GLN A 30 -0.33 0.39 4.77
N MET A 31 0.02 0.45 6.07
CA MET A 31 0.22 -0.77 6.86
C MET A 31 -1.08 -1.56 7.03
N GLN A 32 -2.19 -0.89 7.32
CA GLN A 32 -3.51 -1.54 7.41
C GLN A 32 -3.93 -2.22 6.12
N LEU A 33 -3.67 -1.60 4.97
CA LEU A 33 -3.92 -2.19 3.66
C LEU A 33 -3.05 -3.42 3.40
N LEU A 34 -1.75 -3.34 3.76
CA LEU A 34 -0.85 -4.48 3.64
C LEU A 34 -1.35 -5.67 4.48
N ASP A 35 -1.70 -5.45 5.74
CA ASP A 35 -2.24 -6.49 6.63
C ASP A 35 -3.55 -7.07 6.08
N LEU A 36 -4.48 -6.22 5.63
CA LEU A 36 -5.75 -6.68 5.06
C LEU A 36 -5.53 -7.54 3.80
N THR A 37 -4.55 -7.18 2.97
CA THR A 37 -4.24 -7.96 1.76
C THR A 37 -3.51 -9.26 2.06
N LYS A 38 -2.83 -9.39 3.21
CA LYS A 38 -2.13 -10.60 3.60
C LYS A 38 -3.09 -11.77 3.76
N ASP A 39 -4.15 -11.61 4.54
CA ASP A 39 -5.16 -12.65 4.77
C ASP A 39 -5.82 -13.10 3.45
N LYS A 40 -6.12 -12.14 2.57
CA LYS A 40 -6.68 -12.44 1.24
C LYS A 40 -5.68 -13.20 0.35
N THR A 41 -4.40 -12.86 0.43
CA THR A 41 -3.33 -13.51 -0.32
C THR A 41 -3.10 -14.92 0.18
N GLU A 42 -3.09 -15.13 1.50
CA GLU A 42 -2.99 -16.46 2.12
C GLU A 42 -4.17 -17.35 1.78
N THR A 43 -5.40 -16.79 1.82
CA THR A 43 -6.63 -17.51 1.42
C THR A 43 -6.57 -17.92 -0.05
N LEU A 44 -6.18 -17.00 -0.94
CA LEU A 44 -6.05 -17.30 -2.38
C LEU A 44 -4.92 -18.31 -2.65
N ALA A 45 -3.82 -18.23 -1.91
CA ALA A 45 -2.73 -19.18 -2.03
C ALA A 45 -3.13 -20.59 -1.59
N ALA A 46 -3.90 -20.71 -0.49
CA ALA A 46 -4.45 -21.98 -0.03
C ALA A 46 -5.42 -22.58 -1.06
N ASP A 47 -6.33 -21.76 -1.61
CA ASP A 47 -7.28 -22.15 -2.67
C ASP A 47 -6.57 -22.60 -3.96
N ARG A 48 -5.42 -21.99 -4.27
CA ARG A 48 -4.62 -22.28 -5.47
C ARG A 48 -3.46 -23.27 -5.23
N HIS A 49 -3.37 -23.86 -4.03
CA HIS A 49 -2.26 -24.72 -3.60
C HIS A 49 -0.87 -24.12 -3.89
N LEU A 50 -0.75 -22.80 -3.76
CA LEU A 50 0.51 -22.08 -3.95
C LEU A 50 1.32 -22.16 -2.66
N ASP A 51 2.56 -22.66 -2.78
CA ASP A 51 3.52 -22.60 -1.69
C ASP A 51 4.11 -21.18 -1.60
N LEU A 52 3.59 -20.40 -0.66
CA LEU A 52 4.07 -19.04 -0.40
C LEU A 52 5.53 -19.02 0.07
N GLN A 53 6.03 -20.07 0.73
CA GLN A 53 7.43 -20.15 1.13
C GLN A 53 8.35 -20.31 -0.08
N ALA A 54 7.96 -21.14 -1.05
CA ALA A 54 8.69 -21.28 -2.31
C ALA A 54 8.72 -19.99 -3.14
N LEU A 55 7.71 -19.13 -2.98
CA LEU A 55 7.61 -17.83 -3.68
C LEU A 55 8.34 -16.70 -2.95
N GLN A 56 8.74 -16.88 -1.69
CA GLN A 56 9.43 -15.87 -0.87
C GLN A 56 10.68 -15.25 -1.54
N PRO A 57 11.53 -16.01 -2.27
CA PRO A 57 12.66 -15.43 -3.01
C PRO A 57 12.23 -14.45 -4.11
N SER A 58 11.12 -14.73 -4.79
CA SER A 58 10.57 -13.86 -5.84
C SER A 58 9.89 -12.61 -5.25
N ILE A 59 9.13 -12.79 -4.18
CA ILE A 59 8.53 -11.68 -3.40
C ILE A 59 9.62 -10.73 -2.88
N SER A 60 10.71 -11.28 -2.32
CA SER A 60 11.83 -10.49 -1.79
C SER A 60 12.60 -9.72 -2.87
N ARG A 61 12.67 -10.26 -4.10
CA ARG A 61 13.25 -9.55 -5.24
C ARG A 61 12.39 -8.36 -5.68
N LEU A 62 11.07 -8.55 -5.75
CA LEU A 62 10.12 -7.49 -6.10
C LEU A 62 10.07 -6.38 -5.04
N ALA A 63 10.23 -6.72 -3.76
CA ALA A 63 10.25 -5.73 -2.68
C ALA A 63 11.52 -4.85 -2.69
N LYS A 64 12.63 -5.36 -3.24
CA LYS A 64 13.93 -4.65 -3.32
C LYS A 64 14.08 -3.73 -4.52
N THR A 65 13.26 -3.89 -5.56
CA THR A 65 13.21 -2.96 -6.68
C THR A 65 12.42 -1.71 -6.28
N LYS A 66 13.09 -0.81 -5.55
CA LYS A 66 12.69 0.59 -5.34
C LYS A 66 13.83 1.49 -5.74
#